data_AF-A0A9E2NKK7-F1
#
_entry.id   AF-A0A9E2NKK7-F1
#
_cell.length_a   1.000
_cell.length_b   1.000
_cell.length_c   1.000
_cell.angle_alpha   90.00
_cell.angle_beta   90.00
_cell.angle_gamma   90.00
#
_symmetry.space_group_name_H-M   'P 1'
#
loop_
_entity.id
_entity.type
_entity.pdbx_description
1 polymer ?
#
loop_
_entity_poly.entity_id
_entity_poly.type
_entity_poly.pdbx_seq_one_letter_code
_entity_poly.pdbx_strand_id
1 'polypeptide(L)'
;GIFLADDIVSKLDTQYLFSEINLPKWVLLNNYIVSGTAKVEGIKIQSTRSLGENMIYEIAVTTINRCYPLDEFIEHYAWGSAEGYFINRVADIEYPVMDLCKTNLEKLNRQRYMYSDKIDEMKLKQFFWITVSKDNVLKIRSINNAETWGMDTDHKHQLLDSQYITRVAYKKEATKDEKEFLNKLFITLMEASKGSYDYYEVAYHTSGSVFQKMWEEMGFMNQFDIQEAYYKDAFPLSIIPYKDGISTLIVRKEGIKIQPSIYSTKQQPRYIVIIPVEAILNNNQVVYYNYKYFIGMENMKVEFLQFMSMNEIEEGDYTGVKEQDDKVENT
;
A
#
# COMPACT_ATOMS: atom_id res chain seq x y z
N GLY A 1 32.25 -13.09 18.04
CA GLY A 1 31.01 -12.47 18.51
C GLY A 1 31.36 -11.17 19.17
N ILE A 2 30.81 -10.07 18.68
CA ILE A 2 30.81 -8.80 19.41
C ILE A 2 29.42 -8.25 19.14
N PHE A 3 28.56 -8.50 20.13
CA PHE A 3 27.31 -7.80 20.35
C PHE A 3 27.55 -6.32 20.07
N LEU A 4 26.62 -5.67 19.37
CA LEU A 4 26.36 -4.29 19.74
C LEU A 4 26.14 -4.31 21.24
N ALA A 5 26.96 -3.60 22.00
CA ALA A 5 26.60 -3.39 23.38
C ALA A 5 25.20 -2.73 23.36
N ASP A 6 24.30 -3.24 24.19
CA ASP A 6 22.91 -2.77 24.28
C ASP A 6 22.84 -1.24 24.48
N ASP A 7 23.96 -0.62 24.87
CA ASP A 7 24.17 0.82 24.98
C ASP A 7 24.06 1.60 23.65
N ILE A 8 24.45 1.06 22.49
CA ILE A 8 24.32 1.76 21.20
C ILE A 8 22.88 1.68 20.69
N VAL A 9 22.24 0.51 20.82
CA VAL A 9 20.80 0.36 20.53
C VAL A 9 20.02 1.28 21.45
N SER A 10 20.33 1.27 22.76
CA SER A 10 19.73 2.17 23.74
C SER A 10 19.99 3.65 23.43
N LYS A 11 21.19 4.03 22.96
CA LYS A 11 21.48 5.41 22.53
C LYS A 11 20.72 5.81 21.28
N LEU A 12 20.64 4.94 20.27
CA LEU A 12 19.84 5.18 19.06
C LEU A 12 18.35 5.26 19.40
N ASP A 13 17.86 4.36 20.23
CA ASP A 13 16.50 4.36 20.78
C ASP A 13 16.23 5.65 21.56
N THR A 14 17.12 6.06 22.46
CA THR A 14 16.96 7.28 23.27
C THR A 14 17.05 8.55 22.41
N GLN A 15 17.90 8.55 21.38
CA GLN A 15 18.13 9.71 20.53
C GLN A 15 17.10 9.83 19.39
N TYR A 16 16.47 8.73 18.93
CA TYR A 16 15.54 8.72 17.80
C TYR A 16 14.08 8.35 18.12
N LEU A 17 13.78 7.49 19.11
CA LEU A 17 12.37 7.17 19.45
C LEU A 17 11.62 8.39 19.99
N PHE A 18 12.36 9.35 20.55
CA PHE A 18 11.80 10.58 21.11
C PHE A 18 12.12 11.84 20.30
N SER A 19 12.92 11.73 19.23
CA SER A 19 13.24 12.87 18.37
C SER A 19 12.39 12.88 17.11
N GLU A 20 11.86 14.04 16.79
CA GLU A 20 11.29 14.37 15.49
C GLU A 20 12.38 14.25 14.40
N ILE A 21 12.24 13.32 13.45
CA ILE A 21 13.11 13.32 12.26
C ILE A 21 12.53 14.33 11.28
N ASN A 22 13.29 15.37 10.97
CA ASN A 22 12.97 16.31 9.90
C ASN A 22 13.22 15.63 8.55
N LEU A 23 12.16 15.19 7.88
CA LEU A 23 12.24 14.80 6.48
C LEU A 23 12.52 16.05 5.62
N PRO A 24 13.09 15.89 4.40
CA PRO A 24 13.02 16.96 3.40
C PRO A 24 11.58 17.43 3.30
N LYS A 25 11.40 18.76 3.22
CA LYS A 25 10.19 19.49 3.61
C LYS A 25 8.88 18.88 3.07
N TRP A 26 8.88 18.28 1.87
CA TRP A 26 7.76 17.53 1.29
C TRP A 26 8.29 16.45 0.32
N VAL A 27 7.69 15.26 0.28
CA VAL A 27 8.07 14.16 -0.63
C VAL A 27 6.83 13.58 -1.30
N LEU A 28 6.85 13.42 -2.63
CA LEU A 28 5.77 12.76 -3.38
C LEU A 28 6.01 11.24 -3.44
N LEU A 29 5.11 10.46 -2.84
CA LEU A 29 5.15 8.99 -2.82
C LEU A 29 3.80 8.41 -3.23
N ASN A 30 3.74 7.86 -4.45
CA ASN A 30 2.54 7.21 -4.99
C ASN A 30 1.28 8.08 -4.85
N ASN A 31 1.37 9.32 -5.36
CA ASN A 31 0.31 10.34 -5.33
C ASN A 31 -0.03 10.95 -3.96
N TYR A 32 0.72 10.60 -2.91
CA TYR A 32 0.62 11.28 -1.64
C TYR A 32 1.82 12.18 -1.43
N ILE A 33 1.56 13.36 -0.88
CA ILE A 33 2.57 14.27 -0.39
C ILE A 33 2.77 14.01 1.10
N VAL A 34 4.02 13.71 1.47
CA VAL A 34 4.43 13.38 2.84
C VAL A 34 5.32 14.48 3.37
N SER A 35 5.08 14.94 4.61
CA SER A 35 5.94 15.95 5.22
C SER A 35 5.98 15.92 6.73
N GLY A 36 6.89 16.75 7.22
CA GLY A 36 6.96 17.18 8.61
C GLY A 36 7.72 16.21 9.50
N THR A 37 7.52 16.42 10.78
CA THR A 37 8.00 15.58 11.86
C THR A 37 7.53 14.15 11.68
N ALA A 38 8.48 13.25 11.50
CA ALA A 38 8.23 11.83 11.48
C ALA A 38 8.33 11.24 12.90
N LYS A 39 7.32 10.48 13.32
CA LYS A 39 7.43 9.68 14.55
C LYS A 39 8.13 8.36 14.24
N VAL A 40 9.24 8.08 14.92
CA VAL A 40 9.92 6.79 14.80
C VAL A 40 9.07 5.69 15.44
N GLU A 41 8.79 4.64 14.67
CA GLU A 41 8.11 3.44 15.13
C GLU A 41 9.11 2.33 15.48
N GLY A 42 10.23 2.24 14.75
CA GLY A 42 11.24 1.25 15.03
C GLY A 42 12.51 1.41 14.21
N ILE A 43 13.59 0.79 14.69
CA ILE A 43 14.92 0.83 14.09
C ILE A 43 15.39 -0.62 13.91
N LYS A 44 15.90 -0.96 12.72
CA LYS A 44 16.46 -2.29 12.43
C LYS A 44 17.79 -2.16 11.71
N ILE A 45 18.84 -2.73 12.30
CA ILE A 45 20.16 -2.83 11.69
C ILE A 45 20.12 -3.88 10.57
N GLN A 46 20.50 -3.49 9.36
CA GLN A 46 20.56 -4.37 8.20
C GLN A 46 21.94 -5.03 8.08
N SER A 47 23.01 -4.25 8.24
CA SER A 47 24.37 -4.72 8.08
C SER A 47 25.36 -3.91 8.91
N THR A 48 26.56 -4.46 9.11
CA THR A 48 27.65 -3.77 9.80
C THR A 48 28.97 -4.04 9.09
N ARG A 49 29.88 -3.07 9.08
CA ARG A 49 31.24 -3.22 8.57
C ARG A 49 32.24 -2.36 9.33
N SER A 50 33.47 -2.84 9.47
CA SER A 50 34.56 -2.04 10.03
C SER A 50 35.13 -1.07 8.98
N LEU A 51 35.47 0.15 9.39
CA LEU A 51 36.18 1.14 8.59
C LEU A 51 37.28 1.79 9.43
N GLY A 52 38.49 1.25 9.35
CA GLY A 52 39.61 1.66 10.21
C GLY A 52 39.30 1.41 11.68
N GLU A 53 39.36 2.46 12.51
CA GLU A 53 38.97 2.39 13.91
C GLU A 53 37.46 2.56 14.15
N ASN A 54 36.68 2.80 13.10
CA ASN A 54 35.24 3.02 13.19
C ASN A 54 34.45 1.77 12.80
N MET A 55 33.20 1.71 13.26
CA MET A 55 32.18 0.77 12.77
C MET A 55 31.11 1.53 12.00
N ILE A 56 30.75 1.03 10.82
CA ILE A 56 29.65 1.53 10.01
C ILE A 56 28.47 0.57 10.15
N TYR A 57 27.30 1.13 10.44
CA TYR A 57 26.02 0.43 10.53
C TYR A 57 25.11 0.89 9.40
N GLU A 58 24.52 -0.05 8.69
CA GLU A 58 23.35 0.21 7.85
C GLU A 58 22.11 0.01 8.71
N ILE A 59 21.32 1.07 8.90
CA ILE A 59 20.10 1.01 9.68
C ILE A 59 18.89 1.31 8.82
N ALA A 60 17.78 0.67 9.11
CA ALA A 60 16.48 0.99 8.55
C ALA A 60 15.57 1.51 9.67
N VAL A 61 15.08 2.73 9.52
CA VAL A 61 14.17 3.39 10.46
C VAL A 61 12.78 3.40 9.85
N THR A 62 11.82 2.78 10.54
CA THR A 62 10.41 2.88 10.19
C THR A 62 9.82 4.09 10.87
N THR A 63 9.19 4.98 10.10
CA THR A 63 8.57 6.20 10.58
C THR A 63 7.10 6.27 10.20
N ILE A 64 6.30 6.91 11.05
CA ILE A 64 4.92 7.30 10.79
C ILE A 64 4.93 8.78 10.41
N ASN A 65 4.39 9.07 9.23
CA ASN A 65 4.42 10.39 8.63
C ASN A 65 3.02 10.81 8.25
N ARG A 66 2.70 12.09 8.41
CA ARG A 66 1.47 12.66 7.88
C ARG A 66 1.52 12.64 6.36
N CYS A 67 0.38 12.33 5.74
CA CYS A 67 0.29 12.33 4.28
C CYS A 67 -1.00 12.97 3.80
N TYR A 68 -0.88 13.64 2.66
CA TYR A 68 -1.95 14.38 2.01
C TYR A 68 -2.10 13.84 0.58
N PRO A 69 -3.32 13.56 0.11
CA PRO A 69 -3.60 13.38 -1.31
C PRO A 69 -3.03 14.56 -2.11
N LEU A 70 -2.42 14.29 -3.26
CA LEU A 70 -1.72 15.32 -4.05
C LEU A 70 -2.66 16.47 -4.45
N ASP A 71 -3.88 16.12 -4.83
CA ASP A 71 -4.94 17.05 -5.22
C ASP A 71 -5.38 17.97 -4.07
N GLU A 72 -5.56 17.45 -2.86
CA GLU A 72 -5.81 18.27 -1.66
C GLU A 72 -4.60 19.17 -1.36
N PHE A 73 -3.39 18.64 -1.50
CA PHE A 73 -2.17 19.40 -1.27
C PHE A 73 -2.05 20.62 -2.20
N ILE A 74 -2.34 20.48 -3.49
CA ILE A 74 -2.23 21.60 -4.45
C ILE A 74 -3.32 22.67 -4.29
N GLU A 75 -4.45 22.33 -3.66
CA GLU A 75 -5.51 23.30 -3.30
C GLU A 75 -5.05 24.23 -2.18
N HIS A 76 -4.23 23.73 -1.25
CA HIS A 76 -3.80 24.46 -0.05
C HIS A 76 -2.37 25.01 -0.10
N TYR A 77 -1.52 24.46 -0.95
CA TYR A 77 -0.11 24.83 -1.02
C TYR A 77 0.32 25.30 -2.41
N ALA A 78 1.33 26.16 -2.45
CA ALA A 78 1.94 26.67 -3.68
C ALA A 78 3.45 26.84 -3.50
N TRP A 79 4.19 26.85 -4.60
CA TRP A 79 5.63 27.09 -4.55
C TRP A 79 5.92 28.57 -4.26
N GLY A 80 6.60 28.84 -3.15
CA GLY A 80 7.14 30.15 -2.82
C GLY A 80 8.48 30.34 -3.50
N SER A 81 8.52 31.10 -4.60
CA SER A 81 9.76 31.32 -5.36
C SER A 81 10.84 32.05 -4.54
N ALA A 82 10.45 32.90 -3.60
CA ALA A 82 11.38 33.60 -2.71
C ALA A 82 11.90 32.67 -1.60
N GLU A 83 11.06 31.77 -1.12
CA GLU A 83 11.32 30.84 -0.03
C GLU A 83 12.10 29.61 -0.50
N GLY A 84 11.94 29.22 -1.76
CA GLY A 84 12.51 27.99 -2.31
C GLY A 84 11.86 26.72 -1.73
N TYR A 85 10.60 26.79 -1.28
CA TYR A 85 9.82 25.65 -0.80
C TYR A 85 8.29 25.89 -0.91
N PHE A 86 7.49 24.85 -0.64
CA PHE A 86 6.03 24.95 -0.60
C PHE A 86 5.53 25.74 0.61
N ILE A 87 4.74 26.78 0.33
CA ILE A 87 4.08 27.64 1.31
C ILE A 87 2.57 27.46 1.24
N ASN A 88 1.87 27.82 2.32
CA ASN A 88 0.41 27.89 2.30
C ASN A 88 -0.03 28.92 1.24
N ARG A 89 -1.03 28.55 0.44
CA ARG A 89 -1.70 29.51 -0.43
C ARG A 89 -2.34 30.60 0.41
N VAL A 90 -2.04 31.83 0.06
CA VAL A 90 -2.71 33.02 0.58
C VAL A 90 -3.83 33.39 -0.40
N ALA A 91 -5.01 33.70 0.13
CA ALA A 91 -6.12 34.19 -0.67
C ALA A 91 -5.69 35.42 -1.49
N ASP A 92 -6.25 35.56 -2.69
CA ASP A 92 -6.03 36.70 -3.61
C ASP A 92 -4.62 36.84 -4.20
N ILE A 93 -3.74 35.84 -4.01
CA ILE A 93 -2.46 35.74 -4.72
C ILE A 93 -2.58 34.68 -5.81
N GLU A 94 -2.35 35.07 -7.07
CA GLU A 94 -2.21 34.12 -8.17
C GLU A 94 -0.85 33.41 -8.08
N TYR A 95 -0.88 32.10 -7.92
CA TYR A 95 0.30 31.26 -8.01
C TYR A 95 0.35 30.60 -9.39
N PRO A 96 1.54 30.48 -10.01
CA PRO A 96 1.67 29.76 -11.26
C PRO A 96 1.13 28.33 -11.12
N VAL A 97 0.39 27.86 -12.12
CA VAL A 97 -0.14 26.48 -12.15
C VAL A 97 1.03 25.52 -12.04
N MET A 98 0.98 24.70 -11.00
CA MET A 98 2.03 23.74 -10.71
C MET A 98 1.85 22.53 -11.63
N ASP A 99 2.69 22.41 -12.67
CA ASP A 99 2.77 21.17 -13.45
C ASP A 99 3.55 20.14 -12.64
N LEU A 100 2.85 19.48 -11.72
CA LEU A 100 3.32 18.28 -11.03
C LEU A 100 3.28 17.11 -12.04
N CYS A 101 4.15 17.21 -13.04
CA CYS A 101 4.44 16.27 -14.11
C CYS A 101 3.24 15.53 -14.67
N LYS A 102 2.50 16.10 -15.63
CA LYS A 102 1.56 15.33 -16.49
C LYS A 102 0.53 14.46 -15.72
N THR A 103 0.33 14.69 -14.42
CA THR A 103 -0.48 13.81 -13.58
C THR A 103 -1.94 14.21 -13.78
N ASN A 104 -2.75 13.26 -14.23
CA ASN A 104 -4.18 13.51 -14.42
C ASN A 104 -4.84 13.66 -13.04
N LEU A 105 -5.10 14.91 -12.63
CA LEU A 105 -5.70 15.27 -11.35
C LEU A 105 -7.08 14.61 -11.15
N GLU A 106 -7.86 14.38 -12.21
CA GLU A 106 -9.15 13.67 -12.11
C GLU A 106 -8.97 12.21 -11.70
N LYS A 107 -7.84 11.58 -12.05
CA LYS A 107 -7.50 10.23 -11.56
C LYS A 107 -7.08 10.23 -10.10
N LEU A 108 -6.58 11.36 -9.59
CA LEU A 108 -6.15 11.52 -8.20
C LEU A 108 -7.28 11.85 -7.25
N ASN A 109 -8.31 12.56 -7.71
CA ASN A 109 -9.56 12.74 -6.97
C ASN A 109 -10.17 11.40 -6.52
N ARG A 110 -9.84 10.29 -7.20
CA ARG A 110 -10.27 8.92 -6.88
C ARG A 110 -9.59 8.33 -5.64
N GLN A 111 -8.56 8.99 -5.12
CA GLN A 111 -7.81 8.59 -3.92
C GLN A 111 -8.04 9.55 -2.75
N ARG A 112 -8.98 10.51 -2.88
CA ARG A 112 -9.38 11.41 -1.78
C ARG A 112 -10.00 10.61 -0.64
N TYR A 113 -9.84 11.13 0.57
CA TYR A 113 -10.61 10.66 1.72
C TYR A 113 -12.07 11.06 1.52
N MET A 114 -12.96 10.08 1.56
CA MET A 114 -14.40 10.34 1.41
C MET A 114 -15.10 10.60 2.74
N TYR A 115 -14.54 10.09 3.84
CA TYR A 115 -15.24 9.98 5.13
C TYR A 115 -14.45 10.48 6.33
N SER A 116 -13.23 10.98 6.14
CA SER A 116 -12.38 11.39 7.25
C SER A 116 -11.75 12.76 7.03
N ASP A 117 -12.06 13.68 7.95
CA ASP A 117 -11.46 15.00 8.05
C ASP A 117 -10.15 14.99 8.85
N LYS A 118 -9.71 13.81 9.31
CA LYS A 118 -8.48 13.67 10.07
C LYS A 118 -7.29 13.64 9.12
N ILE A 119 -6.15 14.18 9.57
CA ILE A 119 -4.90 14.00 8.85
C ILE A 119 -4.54 12.51 8.82
N ASP A 120 -4.32 11.96 7.63
CA ASP A 120 -3.92 10.57 7.46
C ASP A 120 -2.41 10.38 7.68
N GLU A 121 -2.02 9.13 7.83
CA GLU A 121 -0.66 8.74 8.08
C GLU A 121 -0.24 7.56 7.19
N MET A 122 1.01 7.57 6.77
CA MET A 122 1.65 6.43 6.12
C MET A 122 2.94 6.05 6.81
N LYS A 123 3.32 4.77 6.65
CA LYS A 123 4.58 4.26 7.16
C LYS A 123 5.63 4.20 6.07
N LEU A 124 6.77 4.77 6.38
CA LEU A 124 7.94 4.78 5.52
C LEU A 124 9.07 4.05 6.22
N LYS A 125 9.87 3.32 5.44
CA LYS A 125 11.11 2.72 5.89
C LYS A 125 12.25 3.43 5.18
N GLN A 126 13.11 4.06 5.97
CA GLN A 126 14.19 4.92 5.52
C GLN A 126 15.52 4.30 5.92
N PHE A 127 16.48 4.28 5.00
CA PHE A 127 17.79 3.68 5.25
C PHE A 127 18.83 4.77 5.59
N PHE A 128 19.70 4.51 6.56
CA PHE A 128 20.76 5.43 6.99
C PHE A 128 22.07 4.69 7.25
N TRP A 129 23.20 5.40 7.13
CA TRP A 129 24.53 4.88 7.46
C TRP A 129 25.10 5.57 8.69
N ILE A 130 25.23 4.84 9.78
CA ILE A 130 25.73 5.37 11.04
C ILE A 130 27.19 4.99 11.21
N THR A 131 28.05 5.98 11.45
CA THR A 131 29.45 5.75 11.81
C THR A 131 29.62 5.91 13.32
N VAL A 132 30.09 4.87 14.00
CA VAL A 132 30.43 4.89 15.42
C VAL A 132 31.95 4.78 15.57
N SER A 133 32.53 5.73 16.30
CA SER A 133 33.96 5.75 16.62
C SER A 133 34.25 5.03 17.95
N LYS A 134 35.53 4.70 18.22
CA LYS A 134 35.96 4.03 19.46
C LYS A 134 35.55 4.76 20.75
N ASP A 135 35.42 6.08 20.69
CA ASP A 135 34.99 6.91 21.82
C ASP A 135 33.45 6.92 22.02
N ASN A 136 32.72 6.04 21.32
CA ASN A 136 31.27 5.99 21.27
C ASN A 136 30.60 7.28 20.75
N VAL A 137 31.35 8.12 20.03
CA VAL A 137 30.77 9.29 19.35
C VAL A 137 30.03 8.82 18.11
N LEU A 138 28.72 9.08 18.13
CA LEU A 138 27.77 8.77 17.07
C LEU A 138 27.81 9.88 16.00
N LYS A 139 28.29 9.54 14.80
CA LYS A 139 28.19 10.41 13.63
C LYS A 139 27.22 9.77 12.65
N ILE A 140 26.06 10.37 12.54
CA ILE A 140 25.02 9.95 11.61
C ILE A 140 25.36 10.61 10.29
N ARG A 141 25.82 9.80 9.36
CA ARG A 141 25.78 10.20 7.97
C ARG A 141 24.38 9.79 7.52
N SER A 142 23.43 10.74 7.53
CA SER A 142 22.30 10.52 6.63
C SER A 142 22.90 10.22 5.26
N ILE A 143 22.21 9.42 4.47
CA ILE A 143 22.68 9.17 3.11
C ILE A 143 22.97 10.53 2.49
N ASN A 144 24.23 10.72 2.10
CA ASN A 144 24.78 11.96 1.54
C ASN A 144 24.19 12.23 0.15
N ASN A 145 22.86 12.21 0.03
CA ASN A 145 22.06 12.68 -1.10
C ASN A 145 20.78 13.40 -0.62
N ALA A 146 20.59 13.62 0.68
CA ALA A 146 19.71 14.68 1.17
C ALA A 146 20.52 15.97 1.45
N GLU A 147 21.46 16.31 0.57
CA GLU A 147 21.92 17.69 0.51
C GLU A 147 20.75 18.51 -0.07
N THR A 148 19.98 19.16 0.80
CA THR A 148 19.24 20.36 0.41
C THR A 148 20.25 21.47 0.12
N TRP A 149 21.00 21.34 -0.97
CA TRP A 149 21.91 22.37 -1.49
C TRP A 149 21.53 22.66 -2.94
N GLY A 150 21.13 23.91 -3.20
CA GLY A 150 21.03 24.52 -4.52
C GLY A 150 20.44 23.63 -5.62
N MET A 151 19.12 23.45 -5.63
CA MET A 151 18.48 22.86 -6.81
C MET A 151 18.42 23.89 -7.94
N ASP A 152 19.09 23.57 -9.04
CA ASP A 152 18.91 24.24 -10.31
C ASP A 152 17.44 24.12 -10.76
N THR A 153 16.93 25.16 -11.40
CA THR A 153 15.52 25.31 -11.72
C THR A 153 14.98 24.24 -12.67
N ASP A 154 15.86 23.57 -13.40
CA ASP A 154 15.49 22.60 -14.42
C ASP A 154 15.29 21.17 -13.85
N HIS A 155 15.68 20.95 -12.57
CA HIS A 155 15.50 19.69 -11.84
C HIS A 155 14.42 19.75 -10.74
N LYS A 156 13.66 20.86 -10.68
CA LYS A 156 12.58 21.14 -9.70
C LYS A 156 11.51 20.05 -9.56
N HIS A 157 11.38 19.17 -10.54
CA HIS A 157 10.37 18.12 -10.58
C HIS A 157 10.81 16.79 -9.96
N GLN A 158 12.09 16.67 -9.60
CA GLN A 158 12.61 15.51 -8.88
C GLN A 158 12.72 15.85 -7.38
N LEU A 159 11.56 15.91 -6.71
CA LEU A 159 11.41 15.77 -5.23
C LEU A 159 11.85 14.36 -4.74
N LEU A 160 12.87 13.79 -5.38
CA LEU A 160 13.12 12.36 -5.50
C LEU A 160 14.58 12.07 -5.14
N ASP A 161 14.82 11.86 -3.85
CA ASP A 161 15.72 10.76 -3.47
C ASP A 161 14.91 9.68 -2.72
N SER A 162 13.91 9.15 -3.42
CA SER A 162 13.10 8.01 -2.96
C SER A 162 13.88 6.69 -3.00
N GLN A 163 15.13 6.67 -3.49
CA GLN A 163 15.94 5.45 -3.59
C GLN A 163 16.13 4.78 -2.22
N TYR A 164 16.06 5.56 -1.15
CA TYR A 164 16.26 5.10 0.22
C TYR A 164 15.01 5.21 1.10
N ILE A 165 13.86 5.53 0.51
CA ILE A 165 12.57 5.62 1.19
C ILE A 165 11.62 4.64 0.54
N THR A 166 11.21 3.63 1.29
CA THR A 166 10.24 2.62 0.82
C THR A 166 8.97 2.70 1.64
N ARG A 167 7.80 2.55 1.00
CA ARG A 167 6.53 2.39 1.73
C ARG A 167 6.50 1.03 2.40
N VAL A 168 5.94 0.97 3.60
CA VAL A 168 5.58 -0.27 4.26
C VAL A 168 4.11 -0.23 4.63
N ALA A 169 3.46 -1.40 4.72
CA ALA A 169 2.05 -1.45 5.07
C ALA A 169 1.82 -0.79 6.45
N TYR A 170 0.80 0.06 6.54
CA TYR A 170 0.50 0.78 7.79
C TYR A 170 0.18 -0.21 8.92
N LYS A 171 -0.69 -1.19 8.63
CA LYS A 171 -0.99 -2.30 9.53
C LYS A 171 -0.16 -3.53 9.15
N LYS A 172 0.25 -4.31 10.15
CA LYS A 172 0.88 -5.62 9.92
C LYS A 172 -0.14 -6.67 9.46
N GLU A 173 -1.36 -6.57 9.97
CA GLU A 173 -2.49 -7.45 9.62
C GLU A 173 -3.79 -6.65 9.56
N ALA A 174 -4.76 -7.15 8.79
CA ALA A 174 -6.14 -6.69 8.85
C ALA A 174 -6.73 -6.93 10.25
N THR A 175 -7.61 -6.03 10.72
CA THR A 175 -8.37 -6.24 11.96
C THR A 175 -9.32 -7.43 11.82
N LYS A 176 -9.87 -7.90 12.95
CA LYS A 176 -10.85 -8.99 12.94
C LYS A 176 -12.05 -8.64 12.04
N ASP A 177 -12.60 -7.44 12.19
CA ASP A 177 -13.78 -6.99 11.45
C ASP A 177 -13.48 -6.85 9.95
N GLU A 178 -12.30 -6.33 9.60
CA GLU A 178 -11.83 -6.26 8.21
C GLU A 178 -11.67 -7.66 7.61
N LYS A 179 -11.07 -8.61 8.34
CA LYS A 179 -10.92 -9.99 7.89
C LYS A 179 -12.27 -10.67 7.68
N GLU A 180 -13.21 -10.50 8.62
CA GLU A 180 -14.56 -11.07 8.52
C GLU A 180 -15.32 -10.53 7.31
N PHE A 181 -15.30 -9.21 7.13
CA PHE A 181 -15.91 -8.56 5.98
C PHE A 181 -15.30 -9.02 4.66
N LEU A 182 -13.97 -9.02 4.53
CA LEU A 182 -13.29 -9.40 3.30
C LEU A 182 -13.48 -10.87 2.96
N ASN A 183 -13.47 -11.77 3.96
CA ASN A 183 -13.80 -13.18 3.73
C ASN A 183 -15.23 -13.33 3.21
N LYS A 184 -16.21 -12.68 3.85
CA LYS A 184 -17.60 -12.69 3.36
C LYS A 184 -17.66 -12.19 1.92
N LEU A 185 -17.03 -11.06 1.62
CA LEU A 185 -17.00 -10.47 0.28
C LEU A 185 -16.49 -11.45 -0.77
N PHE A 186 -15.31 -12.00 -0.56
CA PHE A 186 -14.67 -12.85 -1.57
C PHE A 186 -15.31 -14.23 -1.66
N ILE A 187 -15.85 -14.78 -0.58
CA ILE A 187 -16.65 -16.01 -0.64
C ILE A 187 -17.92 -15.76 -1.47
N THR A 188 -18.69 -14.71 -1.16
CA THR A 188 -19.90 -14.38 -1.93
C THR A 188 -19.61 -14.13 -3.40
N LEU A 189 -18.51 -13.42 -3.70
CA LEU A 189 -18.08 -13.16 -5.07
C LEU A 189 -17.79 -14.50 -5.76
N MET A 190 -16.91 -15.33 -5.22
CA MET A 190 -16.47 -16.55 -5.90
C MET A 190 -17.52 -17.67 -5.94
N GLU A 191 -18.47 -17.70 -5.01
CA GLU A 191 -19.60 -18.64 -5.00
C GLU A 191 -20.82 -18.13 -5.78
N ALA A 192 -20.80 -16.88 -6.26
CA ALA A 192 -21.87 -16.35 -7.11
C ALA A 192 -21.95 -17.14 -8.41
N SER A 193 -23.17 -17.46 -8.84
CA SER A 193 -23.38 -18.19 -10.09
C SER A 193 -22.91 -17.38 -11.30
N LYS A 194 -22.59 -18.05 -12.41
CA LYS A 194 -22.29 -17.37 -13.67
C LYS A 194 -23.39 -16.38 -14.10
N GLY A 195 -24.66 -16.73 -13.88
CA GLY A 195 -25.79 -15.83 -14.18
C GLY A 195 -25.85 -14.58 -13.30
N SER A 196 -25.29 -14.63 -12.08
CA SER A 196 -25.13 -13.43 -11.24
C SER A 196 -24.16 -12.43 -11.86
N TYR A 197 -23.19 -12.91 -12.65
CA TYR A 197 -22.24 -12.07 -13.37
C TYR A 197 -22.78 -11.50 -14.68
N ASP A 198 -23.78 -12.14 -15.29
CA ASP A 198 -24.55 -11.51 -16.38
C ASP A 198 -25.25 -10.25 -15.84
N TYR A 199 -25.81 -10.31 -14.62
CA TYR A 199 -26.40 -9.14 -13.97
C TYR A 199 -25.34 -8.09 -13.59
N TYR A 200 -24.16 -8.51 -13.11
CA TYR A 200 -23.03 -7.60 -12.87
C TYR A 200 -22.68 -6.79 -14.12
N GLU A 201 -22.54 -7.46 -15.28
CA GLU A 201 -22.18 -6.82 -16.55
C GLU A 201 -23.26 -5.83 -17.00
N VAL A 202 -24.55 -6.22 -16.93
CA VAL A 202 -25.67 -5.32 -17.23
C VAL A 202 -25.66 -4.10 -16.32
N ALA A 203 -25.53 -4.28 -15.01
CA ALA A 203 -25.48 -3.20 -14.04
C ALA A 203 -24.29 -2.26 -14.31
N TYR A 204 -23.12 -2.83 -14.60
CA TYR A 204 -21.89 -2.10 -14.95
C TYR A 204 -22.05 -1.22 -16.19
N HIS A 205 -22.85 -1.65 -17.17
CA HIS A 205 -23.10 -0.85 -18.38
C HIS A 205 -24.23 0.16 -18.24
N THR A 206 -25.08 0.04 -17.22
CA THR A 206 -26.29 0.87 -17.05
C THR A 206 -26.00 2.20 -16.37
N SER A 207 -25.65 2.19 -15.08
CA SER A 207 -25.34 3.38 -14.26
C SER A 207 -24.67 2.97 -12.95
N GLY A 208 -23.96 3.90 -12.31
CA GLY A 208 -23.39 3.69 -10.98
C GLY A 208 -24.45 3.41 -9.92
N SER A 209 -25.63 4.05 -10.00
CA SER A 209 -26.75 3.76 -9.10
C SER A 209 -27.30 2.33 -9.21
N VAL A 210 -27.40 1.79 -10.43
CA VAL A 210 -27.82 0.39 -10.66
C VAL A 210 -26.72 -0.57 -10.23
N PHE A 211 -25.46 -0.21 -10.46
CA PHE A 211 -24.29 -0.97 -10.02
C PHE A 211 -24.18 -1.05 -8.49
N GLN A 212 -24.44 0.05 -7.78
CA GLN A 212 -24.57 0.07 -6.32
C GLN A 212 -25.64 -0.92 -5.85
N LYS A 213 -26.84 -0.85 -6.44
CA LYS A 213 -27.96 -1.71 -6.07
C LYS A 213 -27.63 -3.20 -6.25
N MET A 214 -26.88 -3.56 -7.29
CA MET A 214 -26.44 -4.93 -7.50
C MET A 214 -25.60 -5.46 -6.33
N TRP A 215 -24.66 -4.66 -5.78
CA TRP A 215 -23.90 -5.05 -4.60
C TRP A 215 -24.77 -5.20 -3.34
N GLU A 216 -25.80 -4.36 -3.21
CA GLU A 216 -26.78 -4.47 -2.12
C GLU A 216 -27.60 -5.77 -2.23
N GLU A 217 -28.02 -6.14 -3.44
CA GLU A 217 -28.70 -7.40 -3.75
C GLU A 217 -27.79 -8.62 -3.52
N MET A 218 -26.47 -8.48 -3.68
CA MET A 218 -25.47 -9.49 -3.27
C MET A 218 -25.22 -9.53 -1.75
N GLY A 219 -25.88 -8.68 -0.96
CA GLY A 219 -25.82 -8.68 0.50
C GLY A 219 -24.75 -7.75 1.10
N PHE A 220 -24.32 -6.74 0.35
CA PHE A 220 -23.33 -5.73 0.75
C PHE A 220 -23.93 -4.32 0.90
N MET A 221 -25.05 -4.24 1.63
CA MET A 221 -25.80 -2.99 1.83
C MET A 221 -24.92 -1.85 2.35
N ASN A 222 -24.83 -0.74 1.60
CA ASN A 222 -24.01 0.44 1.95
C ASN A 222 -22.51 0.15 2.20
N GLN A 223 -22.00 -1.00 1.74
CA GLN A 223 -20.60 -1.41 1.94
C GLN A 223 -19.71 -1.13 0.72
N PHE A 224 -20.28 -0.67 -0.39
CA PHE A 224 -19.56 -0.22 -1.57
C PHE A 224 -19.75 1.28 -1.74
N ASP A 225 -18.68 1.96 -2.16
CA ASP A 225 -18.69 3.37 -2.48
C ASP A 225 -18.58 3.56 -3.99
N ILE A 226 -19.74 3.67 -4.62
CA ILE A 226 -19.87 3.75 -6.08
C ILE A 226 -20.10 5.20 -6.47
N GLN A 227 -19.04 5.87 -6.93
CA GLN A 227 -19.15 7.19 -7.55
C GLN A 227 -19.41 7.07 -9.05
N GLU A 228 -20.53 7.66 -9.50
CA GLU A 228 -21.03 7.58 -10.88
C GLU A 228 -19.98 7.91 -11.93
N ALA A 229 -19.14 8.92 -11.67
CA ALA A 229 -18.18 9.42 -12.64
C ALA A 229 -17.04 8.42 -12.97
N TYR A 230 -16.75 7.46 -12.09
CA TYR A 230 -15.54 6.63 -12.23
C TYR A 230 -15.63 5.19 -11.71
N TYR A 231 -16.82 4.72 -11.30
CA TYR A 231 -16.97 3.34 -10.79
C TYR A 231 -16.46 2.27 -11.75
N LYS A 232 -16.51 2.53 -13.07
CA LYS A 232 -15.98 1.61 -14.09
C LYS A 232 -14.48 1.34 -13.95
N ASP A 233 -13.71 2.36 -13.56
CA ASP A 233 -12.27 2.24 -13.32
C ASP A 233 -11.98 1.60 -11.94
N ALA A 234 -12.85 1.84 -10.96
CA ALA A 234 -12.72 1.29 -9.61
C ALA A 234 -13.14 -0.19 -9.53
N PHE A 235 -14.07 -0.64 -10.37
CA PHE A 235 -14.66 -1.98 -10.37
C PHE A 235 -14.73 -2.57 -11.79
N PRO A 236 -13.59 -2.80 -12.45
CA PRO A 236 -13.56 -3.28 -13.83
C PRO A 236 -14.24 -4.64 -13.98
N LEU A 237 -14.82 -4.92 -15.14
CA LEU A 237 -15.41 -6.24 -15.47
C LEU A 237 -14.44 -7.41 -15.24
N SER A 238 -13.13 -7.16 -15.26
CA SER A 238 -12.10 -8.17 -15.02
C SER A 238 -12.13 -8.79 -13.63
N ILE A 239 -12.90 -8.25 -12.67
CA ILE A 239 -13.08 -8.85 -11.35
C ILE A 239 -13.86 -10.17 -11.38
N ILE A 240 -14.64 -10.40 -12.43
CA ILE A 240 -15.43 -11.62 -12.62
C ILE A 240 -14.47 -12.82 -12.66
N PRO A 241 -14.64 -13.82 -11.79
CA PRO A 241 -13.69 -14.91 -11.62
C PRO A 241 -13.81 -15.99 -12.70
N TYR A 242 -14.96 -16.08 -13.39
CA TYR A 242 -15.19 -17.01 -14.49
C TYR A 242 -14.41 -16.59 -15.74
N LYS A 243 -13.19 -17.13 -15.88
CA LYS A 243 -12.30 -16.93 -17.03
C LYS A 243 -11.96 -18.28 -17.66
N ASP A 244 -11.32 -18.28 -18.83
CA ASP A 244 -10.66 -19.45 -19.42
C ASP A 244 -11.52 -20.74 -19.49
N GLY A 245 -12.82 -20.58 -19.77
CA GLY A 245 -13.74 -21.71 -19.91
C GLY A 245 -14.11 -22.40 -18.58
N ILE A 246 -13.95 -21.73 -17.44
CA ILE A 246 -14.40 -22.24 -16.13
C ILE A 246 -15.93 -22.28 -16.08
N SER A 247 -16.49 -23.43 -15.68
CA SER A 247 -17.91 -23.63 -15.45
C SER A 247 -18.29 -23.52 -13.97
N THR A 248 -17.41 -23.93 -13.06
CA THR A 248 -17.69 -23.98 -11.61
C THR A 248 -16.43 -23.66 -10.81
N LEU A 249 -16.62 -22.97 -9.69
CA LEU A 249 -15.58 -22.57 -8.76
C LEU A 249 -15.92 -23.10 -7.37
N ILE A 250 -14.96 -23.73 -6.70
CA ILE A 250 -15.09 -24.25 -5.33
C ILE A 250 -14.00 -23.62 -4.48
N VAL A 251 -14.41 -22.67 -3.64
CA VAL A 251 -13.50 -21.87 -2.81
C VAL A 251 -13.06 -22.67 -1.60
N ARG A 252 -11.76 -22.67 -1.30
CA ARG A 252 -11.27 -23.09 0.01
C ARG A 252 -11.27 -21.92 0.98
N LYS A 253 -12.29 -21.86 1.83
CA LYS A 253 -12.57 -20.74 2.74
C LYS A 253 -11.45 -20.50 3.74
N GLU A 254 -10.88 -21.57 4.30
CA GLU A 254 -9.80 -21.52 5.29
C GLU A 254 -8.45 -21.11 4.69
N GLY A 255 -8.32 -21.20 3.36
CA GLY A 255 -7.11 -20.88 2.63
C GLY A 255 -7.00 -19.42 2.17
N ILE A 256 -8.05 -18.61 2.37
CA ILE A 256 -8.07 -17.21 1.97
C ILE A 256 -7.03 -16.42 2.78
N LYS A 257 -6.11 -15.76 2.08
CA LYS A 257 -5.06 -14.93 2.69
C LYS A 257 -5.35 -13.46 2.42
N ILE A 258 -5.47 -12.68 3.49
CA ILE A 258 -5.68 -11.22 3.43
C ILE A 258 -4.42 -10.53 3.96
N GLN A 259 -3.72 -9.81 3.10
CA GLN A 259 -2.46 -9.16 3.41
C GLN A 259 -2.58 -7.65 3.22
N PRO A 260 -2.26 -6.83 4.25
CA PRO A 260 -2.15 -5.39 4.06
C PRO A 260 -1.12 -5.04 2.98
N SER A 261 -1.47 -4.11 2.11
CA SER A 261 -0.61 -3.61 1.04
C SER A 261 0.26 -2.46 1.53
N ILE A 262 1.45 -2.30 0.93
CA ILE A 262 2.34 -1.14 1.15
C ILE A 262 1.70 0.18 0.73
N TYR A 263 0.65 0.13 -0.10
CA TYR A 263 -0.14 1.30 -0.49
C TYR A 263 -1.21 1.69 0.53
N SER A 264 -1.34 0.94 1.63
CA SER A 264 -2.23 1.32 2.73
C SER A 264 -1.74 2.59 3.42
N THR A 265 -2.69 3.41 3.82
CA THR A 265 -2.52 4.45 4.84
C THR A 265 -3.30 4.06 6.09
N LYS A 266 -3.33 4.91 7.11
CA LYS A 266 -4.09 4.66 8.34
C LYS A 266 -5.59 4.65 8.07
N GLN A 267 -6.05 5.59 7.25
CA GLN A 267 -7.48 5.81 7.00
C GLN A 267 -7.99 5.05 5.78
N GLN A 268 -7.12 4.80 4.80
CA GLN A 268 -7.44 4.03 3.60
C GLN A 268 -6.67 2.72 3.55
N PRO A 269 -7.09 1.70 4.32
CA PRO A 269 -6.46 0.39 4.28
C PRO A 269 -6.66 -0.27 2.90
N ARG A 270 -5.57 -0.79 2.35
CA ARG A 270 -5.56 -1.50 1.07
C ARG A 270 -5.08 -2.93 1.30
N TYR A 271 -5.70 -3.91 0.66
CA TYR A 271 -5.37 -5.32 0.85
C TYR A 271 -5.09 -6.02 -0.46
N ILE A 272 -4.17 -6.97 -0.40
CA ILE A 272 -4.04 -8.03 -1.38
C ILE A 272 -4.76 -9.25 -0.80
N VAL A 273 -5.74 -9.77 -1.52
CA VAL A 273 -6.46 -10.98 -1.14
C VAL A 273 -6.13 -12.10 -2.12
N ILE A 274 -5.67 -13.21 -1.59
CA ILE A 274 -5.34 -14.43 -2.36
C ILE A 274 -6.35 -15.50 -1.99
N ILE A 275 -7.02 -16.05 -2.99
CA ILE A 275 -8.12 -17.00 -2.84
C ILE A 275 -7.77 -18.28 -3.58
N PRO A 276 -7.52 -19.39 -2.86
CA PRO A 276 -7.36 -20.70 -3.46
C PRO A 276 -8.72 -21.27 -3.88
N VAL A 277 -8.77 -21.77 -5.12
CA VAL A 277 -9.99 -22.26 -5.74
C VAL A 277 -9.71 -23.52 -6.54
N GLU A 278 -10.61 -24.49 -6.43
CA GLU A 278 -10.74 -25.59 -7.38
C GLU A 278 -11.71 -25.16 -8.48
N ALA A 279 -11.26 -25.16 -9.72
CA ALA A 279 -12.05 -24.78 -10.88
C ALA A 279 -12.34 -26.00 -11.75
N ILE A 280 -13.62 -26.20 -12.06
CA ILE A 280 -14.05 -27.18 -13.06
C ILE A 280 -14.21 -26.44 -14.38
N LEU A 281 -13.49 -26.89 -15.40
CA LEU A 281 -13.55 -26.34 -16.76
C LEU A 281 -14.71 -26.97 -17.55
N ASN A 282 -15.11 -26.32 -18.65
CA ASN A 282 -16.19 -26.80 -19.54
C ASN A 282 -15.93 -28.19 -20.14
N ASN A 283 -14.68 -28.65 -20.17
CA ASN A 283 -14.28 -30.00 -20.59
C ASN A 283 -14.23 -31.02 -19.44
N ASN A 284 -14.75 -30.65 -18.25
CA ASN A 284 -14.72 -31.40 -16.99
C ASN A 284 -13.33 -31.62 -16.38
N GLN A 285 -12.30 -30.92 -16.85
CA GLN A 285 -11.00 -30.92 -16.20
C GLN A 285 -11.06 -30.11 -14.90
N VAL A 286 -10.43 -30.65 -13.85
CA VAL A 286 -10.23 -29.96 -12.58
C VAL A 286 -8.86 -29.29 -12.60
N VAL A 287 -8.82 -28.00 -12.29
CA VAL A 287 -7.59 -27.20 -12.19
C VAL A 287 -7.66 -26.34 -10.94
N TYR A 288 -6.54 -26.19 -10.23
CA TYR A 288 -6.48 -25.39 -9.02
C TYR A 288 -5.83 -24.04 -9.30
N TYR A 289 -6.40 -22.97 -8.77
CA TYR A 289 -5.92 -21.60 -8.97
C TYR A 289 -5.78 -20.84 -7.66
N ASN A 290 -4.80 -19.94 -7.61
CA ASN A 290 -4.79 -18.80 -6.70
C ASN A 290 -5.22 -17.54 -7.43
N TYR A 291 -6.43 -17.06 -7.12
CA TYR A 291 -6.90 -15.76 -7.56
C TYR A 291 -6.34 -14.66 -6.66
N LYS A 292 -5.84 -13.59 -7.25
CA LYS A 292 -5.28 -12.46 -6.53
C LYS A 292 -6.06 -11.19 -6.86
N TYR A 293 -6.58 -10.54 -5.83
CA TYR A 293 -7.30 -9.28 -5.92
C TYR A 293 -6.60 -8.19 -5.12
N PHE A 294 -6.68 -6.96 -5.62
CA PHE A 294 -6.31 -5.75 -4.90
C PHE A 294 -7.58 -4.99 -4.54
N ILE A 295 -7.80 -4.77 -3.26
CA ILE A 295 -9.00 -4.12 -2.74
C ILE A 295 -8.61 -2.90 -1.91
N GLY A 296 -9.39 -1.84 -2.07
CA GLY A 296 -9.23 -0.63 -1.31
C GLY A 296 -10.46 -0.31 -0.50
N MET A 297 -10.24 0.09 0.75
CA MET A 297 -11.32 0.45 1.66
C MET A 297 -11.08 1.78 2.37
N GLU A 298 -12.16 2.42 2.79
CA GLU A 298 -12.21 3.52 3.74
C GLU A 298 -13.44 3.35 4.63
N ASN A 299 -13.28 3.48 5.95
CA ASN A 299 -14.38 3.35 6.92
C ASN A 299 -15.28 2.10 6.71
N MET A 300 -14.66 0.94 6.50
CA MET A 300 -15.33 -0.34 6.21
C MET A 300 -16.15 -0.39 4.91
N LYS A 301 -16.02 0.60 4.03
CA LYS A 301 -16.58 0.59 2.68
C LYS A 301 -15.51 0.30 1.64
N VAL A 302 -15.89 -0.40 0.58
CA VAL A 302 -15.02 -0.73 -0.56
C VAL A 302 -15.08 0.40 -1.57
N GLU A 303 -13.93 1.00 -1.87
CA GLU A 303 -13.79 2.09 -2.83
C GLU A 303 -13.36 1.59 -4.21
N PHE A 304 -12.62 0.49 -4.25
CA PHE A 304 -12.26 -0.19 -5.49
C PHE A 304 -11.98 -1.68 -5.23
N LEU A 305 -12.17 -2.48 -6.27
CA LEU A 305 -11.81 -3.90 -6.30
C LEU A 305 -11.24 -4.23 -7.68
N GLN A 306 -10.02 -4.76 -7.72
CA GLN A 306 -9.33 -5.06 -8.97
C GLN A 306 -8.79 -6.49 -8.97
N PHE A 307 -9.02 -7.20 -10.07
CA PHE A 307 -8.33 -8.46 -10.33
C PHE A 307 -6.88 -8.19 -10.72
N MET A 308 -5.94 -8.89 -10.09
CA MET A 308 -4.51 -8.79 -10.40
C MET A 308 -4.03 -9.94 -11.27
N SER A 309 -4.25 -11.18 -10.83
CA SER A 309 -3.71 -12.38 -11.48
C SER A 309 -4.47 -13.62 -11.06
N MET A 310 -4.39 -14.65 -11.90
CA MET A 310 -4.83 -16.01 -11.65
C MET A 310 -3.66 -16.91 -11.99
N ASN A 311 -3.16 -17.65 -11.01
CA ASN A 311 -2.02 -18.54 -11.20
C ASN A 311 -2.44 -19.97 -10.88
N GLU A 312 -2.15 -20.90 -11.77
CA GLU A 312 -2.35 -22.33 -11.51
C GLU A 312 -1.46 -22.78 -10.34
N ILE A 313 -1.99 -23.68 -9.51
CA ILE A 313 -1.30 -24.26 -8.36
C ILE A 313 -1.50 -25.76 -8.33
N GLU A 314 -0.67 -26.46 -7.56
CA GLU A 314 -0.83 -27.89 -7.32
C GLU A 314 -1.97 -28.17 -6.34
N GLU A 315 -2.56 -29.36 -6.44
CA GLU A 315 -3.62 -29.81 -5.52
C GLU A 315 -3.17 -29.79 -4.05
N GLY A 316 -1.90 -30.13 -3.76
CA GLY A 316 -1.33 -30.08 -2.41
C GLY A 316 -1.36 -28.67 -1.81
N ASP A 317 -1.11 -27.64 -2.62
CA ASP A 317 -1.22 -26.24 -2.21
C ASP A 317 -2.69 -25.83 -1.98
N TYR A 318 -3.61 -26.34 -2.82
CA TYR A 318 -5.04 -26.13 -2.63
C TYR A 318 -5.57 -26.82 -1.38
N THR A 319 -5.23 -28.08 -1.10
CA THR A 319 -5.71 -28.85 0.06
C THR A 319 -4.95 -28.51 1.34
N GLY A 320 -3.76 -27.90 1.21
CA GLY A 320 -2.88 -27.57 2.34
C GLY A 320 -2.21 -28.79 2.96
N VAL A 321 -2.29 -29.94 2.30
CA VAL A 321 -1.50 -31.14 2.61
C VAL A 321 -0.29 -31.07 1.71
N LYS A 322 0.88 -30.77 2.28
CA LYS A 322 2.14 -31.04 1.58
C LYS A 322 2.33 -32.55 1.63
N GLU A 323 2.37 -33.21 0.48
CA GLU A 323 2.86 -34.58 0.42
C GLU A 323 4.22 -34.62 1.10
N GLN A 324 4.30 -35.36 2.21
CA GLN A 324 5.60 -35.74 2.73
C GLN A 324 6.17 -36.69 1.68
N ASP A 325 7.24 -36.28 1.01
CA ASP A 325 8.12 -37.19 0.31
C ASP A 325 8.60 -38.25 1.33
N ASP A 326 7.84 -39.33 1.45
CA ASP A 326 8.30 -40.57 2.04
C ASP A 326 9.37 -41.12 1.11
N LYS A 327 10.59 -40.60 1.27
CA LYS A 327 11.80 -41.32 0.87
C LYS A 327 11.85 -42.58 1.72
N VAL A 328 11.27 -43.63 1.18
CA VAL A 328 11.60 -45.02 1.50
C VAL A 328 13.10 -45.18 1.27
N GLU A 329 13.90 -44.99 2.31
CA GLU A 329 15.24 -45.56 2.39
C GLU A 329 15.10 -47.08 2.42
N ASN A 330 15.01 -47.67 1.24
CA ASN A 330 15.35 -49.07 1.00
C ASN A 330 16.53 -49.08 0.04
N THR A 331 17.76 -49.05 0.56
CA THR A 331 18.77 -50.11 0.39
C THR A 331 20.08 -49.78 1.08
#